data_AF-A0A378R1G7-F1
#
_entry.id   AF-A0A378R1G7-F1
#
_cell.length_a   1.000
_cell.length_b   1.000
_cell.length_c   1.000
_cell.angle_alpha   90.00
_cell.angle_beta   90.00
_cell.angle_gamma   90.00
#
_symmetry.space_group_name_H-M   'P 1'
#
loop_
_entity.id
_entity.type
_entity.pdbx_description
1 polymer ?
#
loop_
_entity_poly.entity_id
_entity_poly.type
_entity_poly.pdbx_seq_one_letter_code
_entity_poly.pdbx_strand_id
1 'polypeptide(L)'
;MTAQTQLTQTARFEARVPKHVHDTIKLASQMTGRTMSDFVMSIAYEHAQNALKRHDETMEILRLSKEDSRQVAQNLINPPPMNEAMRRAKAEYEAFVQESKS
;
A
#
# COMPACT_ATOMS: atom_id res chain seq x y z
N MET A 1 11.56 27.42 10.22
CA MET A 1 10.24 27.27 9.54
C MET A 1 10.47 26.96 8.07
N THR A 2 10.86 25.72 7.74
CA THR A 2 11.20 25.30 6.36
C THR A 2 10.62 23.91 6.09
N ALA A 3 9.30 23.83 5.97
CA ALA A 3 8.61 22.61 5.58
C ALA A 3 7.30 22.98 4.88
N GLN A 4 7.40 23.54 3.68
CA GLN A 4 6.25 23.79 2.80
C GLN A 4 6.75 24.17 1.38
N THR A 5 7.46 23.26 0.69
CA THR A 5 7.76 23.41 -0.75
C THR A 5 7.86 22.07 -1.50
N GLN A 6 7.38 20.97 -0.92
CA GLN A 6 7.50 19.64 -1.56
C GLN A 6 6.33 19.28 -2.49
N LEU A 7 5.36 20.17 -2.69
CA LEU A 7 4.12 19.89 -3.44
C LEU A 7 4.23 20.03 -4.97
N THR A 8 5.41 20.25 -5.55
CA THR A 8 5.55 20.53 -6.99
C THR A 8 6.84 20.00 -7.64
N GLN A 9 7.46 18.96 -7.10
CA GLN A 9 8.58 18.33 -7.82
C GLN A 9 8.03 17.50 -8.99
N THR A 10 8.24 17.99 -10.21
CA THR A 10 7.93 17.25 -11.45
C THR A 10 9.17 16.51 -11.92
N ALA A 11 8.98 15.28 -12.41
CA ALA A 11 10.04 14.47 -13.00
C ALA A 11 9.70 14.19 -14.47
N ARG A 12 10.72 14.12 -15.33
CA ARG A 12 10.55 13.78 -16.75
C ARG A 12 10.56 12.26 -16.92
N PHE A 13 9.59 11.77 -17.69
CA PHE A 13 9.53 10.37 -18.11
C PHE A 13 9.90 10.29 -19.59
N GLU A 14 11.15 9.95 -19.90
CA GLU A 14 11.69 9.90 -21.26
C GLU A 14 11.90 8.46 -21.71
N ALA A 15 11.34 8.09 -22.86
CA ALA A 15 11.51 6.77 -23.46
C ALA A 15 11.60 6.87 -24.98
N ARG A 16 12.52 6.11 -25.58
CA ARG A 16 12.58 5.91 -27.03
C ARG A 16 11.85 4.62 -27.38
N VAL A 17 10.89 4.71 -28.30
CA VAL A 17 10.09 3.57 -28.74
C VAL A 17 10.18 3.40 -30.26
N PRO A 18 10.06 2.17 -30.78
CA PRO A 18 9.93 1.93 -32.21
C PRO A 18 8.71 2.67 -32.79
N LYS A 19 8.79 3.04 -34.08
CA LYS A 19 7.72 3.78 -34.77
C LYS A 19 6.36 3.08 -34.66
N HIS A 20 6.32 1.75 -34.82
CA HIS A 20 5.07 0.99 -34.76
C HIS A 20 4.41 1.10 -33.38
N VAL A 21 5.19 1.05 -32.29
CA VAL A 21 4.69 1.24 -30.92
C VAL A 21 4.11 2.63 -30.74
N HIS A 22 4.82 3.66 -31.21
CA HIS A 22 4.33 5.03 -31.16
C HIS A 22 3.00 5.20 -31.90
N ASP A 23 2.89 4.67 -33.12
CA ASP A 23 1.68 4.78 -33.94
C ASP A 23 0.48 4.09 -33.27
N THR A 24 0.70 2.92 -32.65
CA THR A 24 -0.33 2.21 -31.87
C THR A 24 -0.79 3.01 -30.66
N ILE A 25 0.14 3.55 -29.86
CA ILE A 25 -0.19 4.34 -28.67
C ILE A 25 -0.95 5.62 -29.06
N LYS A 26 -0.52 6.29 -30.14
CA LYS A 26 -1.19 7.50 -30.65
C LYS A 26 -2.65 7.20 -31.03
N LEU A 27 -2.91 6.09 -31.71
CA LEU A 27 -4.28 5.71 -32.06
C LEU A 27 -5.11 5.42 -30.81
N ALA A 28 -4.57 4.66 -29.86
CA ALA A 28 -5.27 4.33 -28.61
C ALA A 28 -5.57 5.59 -27.76
N SER A 29 -4.64 6.54 -27.67
CA SER A 29 -4.88 7.79 -26.94
C SER A 29 -5.98 8.63 -27.60
N GLN A 30 -6.01 8.68 -28.94
CA GLN A 30 -7.07 9.35 -29.68
C GLN A 30 -8.44 8.70 -29.45
N MET A 31 -8.51 7.37 -29.47
CA MET A 31 -9.76 6.64 -29.21
C MET A 31 -10.30 6.85 -27.79
N THR A 32 -9.43 7.12 -26.82
CA THR A 32 -9.81 7.39 -25.43
C THR A 32 -10.03 8.88 -25.13
N GLY A 33 -9.87 9.76 -26.13
CA GLY A 33 -10.05 11.20 -25.97
C GLY A 33 -8.96 11.87 -25.12
N ARG A 34 -7.76 11.27 -25.06
CA ARG A 34 -6.65 11.73 -24.21
C ARG A 34 -5.41 12.08 -25.03
N THR A 35 -4.54 12.90 -24.45
CA THR A 35 -3.21 13.09 -25.04
C THR A 35 -2.38 11.80 -24.91
N MET A 36 -1.42 11.60 -25.80
CA MET A 36 -0.57 10.40 -25.77
C MET A 36 0.20 10.28 -24.45
N SER A 37 0.73 11.39 -23.94
CA SER A 37 1.45 11.43 -22.66
C SER A 37 0.54 11.07 -21.48
N ASP A 38 -0.67 11.63 -21.43
CA ASP A 38 -1.63 11.31 -20.37
C ASP A 38 -2.07 9.83 -20.43
N PHE A 39 -2.33 9.32 -21.63
CA PHE A 39 -2.67 7.92 -21.85
C PHE A 39 -1.56 6.99 -21.32
N VAL A 40 -0.30 7.20 -21.73
CA VAL A 40 0.82 6.39 -21.27
C VAL A 40 1.05 6.52 -19.76
N MET A 41 1.04 7.74 -19.23
CA MET A 41 1.28 7.96 -17.80
C MET A 41 0.20 7.32 -16.94
N SER A 42 -1.07 7.42 -17.34
CA SER A 42 -2.17 6.81 -16.60
C SER A 42 -2.04 5.28 -16.52
N ILE A 43 -1.74 4.64 -17.66
CA ILE A 43 -1.52 3.19 -17.75
C ILE A 43 -0.28 2.78 -16.97
N ALA A 44 0.87 3.45 -17.18
CA ALA A 44 2.10 3.14 -16.48
C ALA A 44 1.94 3.25 -14.96
N TYR A 45 1.27 4.31 -14.49
CA TYR A 45 1.02 4.51 -13.07
C TYR A 45 0.06 3.46 -12.49
N GLU A 46 -1.03 3.14 -13.18
CA GLU A 46 -1.97 2.09 -12.75
C GLU A 46 -1.28 0.72 -12.67
N HIS A 47 -0.52 0.36 -13.70
CA HIS A 47 0.23 -0.88 -13.73
C HIS A 47 1.28 -0.94 -12.61
N ALA A 48 2.01 0.15 -12.37
CA ALA A 48 2.99 0.23 -11.28
C ALA A 48 2.31 0.04 -9.91
N GLN A 49 1.21 0.75 -9.65
CA GLN A 49 0.44 0.62 -8.41
C GLN A 49 -0.05 -0.82 -8.20
N ASN A 50 -0.52 -1.47 -9.27
CA ASN A 50 -1.00 -2.84 -9.20
C ASN A 50 0.15 -3.86 -9.06
N ALA A 51 1.32 -3.58 -9.63
CA ALA A 51 2.52 -4.41 -9.45
C ALA A 51 3.02 -4.30 -8.00
N LEU A 52 3.13 -3.07 -7.47
CA LEU A 52 3.50 -2.83 -6.08
C LEU A 52 2.56 -3.55 -5.13
N LYS A 53 1.25 -3.40 -5.26
CA LYS A 53 0.26 -4.15 -4.44
C LYS A 53 0.41 -5.67 -4.47
N ARG A 54 0.95 -6.23 -5.56
CA ARG A 54 1.18 -7.69 -5.70
C ARG A 54 2.52 -8.14 -5.12
N HIS A 55 3.51 -7.26 -5.13
CA HIS A 55 4.88 -7.56 -4.68
C HIS A 55 5.17 -7.09 -3.26
N ASP A 56 4.33 -6.25 -2.67
CA ASP A 56 4.48 -5.77 -1.31
C ASP A 56 3.98 -6.84 -0.33
N GLU A 57 4.83 -7.83 -0.06
CA GLU A 57 4.67 -8.79 1.05
C GLU A 57 4.63 -8.08 2.42
N THR A 58 5.16 -6.85 2.50
CA THR A 58 5.18 -6.00 3.70
C THR A 58 3.91 -5.17 3.92
N MET A 59 3.07 -5.02 2.90
CA MET A 59 1.77 -4.36 3.03
C MET A 59 0.69 -5.45 2.96
N GLU A 60 0.65 -6.32 3.97
CA GLU A 60 -0.44 -7.29 4.16
C GLU A 60 -1.76 -6.53 4.36
N ILE A 61 -2.42 -6.16 3.25
CA ILE A 61 -3.79 -5.68 3.28
C ILE A 61 -4.65 -6.88 3.63
N LEU A 62 -4.86 -7.09 4.93
CA LEU A 62 -5.81 -8.06 5.44
C LEU A 62 -7.21 -7.64 4.98
N ARG A 63 -7.67 -8.20 3.86
CA ARG A 63 -9.02 -7.98 3.35
C ARG A 63 -9.99 -8.77 4.23
N LEU A 64 -10.55 -8.07 5.20
CA LEU A 64 -11.63 -8.59 6.03
C LEU A 64 -12.96 -8.51 5.28
N SER A 65 -13.83 -9.48 5.50
CA SER A 65 -15.23 -9.31 5.13
C SER A 65 -15.84 -8.16 5.93
N LYS A 66 -17.02 -7.69 5.51
CA LYS A 66 -17.72 -6.64 6.27
C LYS A 66 -18.02 -7.10 7.70
N GLU A 67 -18.27 -8.39 7.90
CA GLU A 67 -18.57 -8.95 9.21
C GLU A 67 -17.31 -9.03 10.08
N ASP A 68 -16.21 -9.55 9.54
CA ASP A 68 -14.94 -9.63 10.28
C ASP A 68 -14.41 -8.24 10.63
N SER A 69 -14.59 -7.26 9.73
CA SER A 69 -14.24 -5.87 10.00
C SER A 69 -15.00 -5.30 11.20
N ARG A 70 -16.28 -5.66 11.37
CA ARG A 70 -17.07 -5.24 12.53
C ARG A 70 -16.58 -5.91 13.80
N GLN A 71 -16.31 -7.20 13.76
CA GLN A 71 -15.81 -7.93 14.94
C GLN A 71 -14.45 -7.37 15.39
N VAL A 72 -13.54 -7.11 14.46
CA VAL A 72 -12.25 -6.47 14.76
C VAL A 72 -12.47 -5.08 15.34
N ALA A 73 -13.28 -4.24 14.71
CA ALA A 73 -13.57 -2.90 15.23
C ALA A 73 -14.17 -2.95 16.65
N GLN A 74 -15.10 -3.86 16.90
CA GLN A 74 -15.75 -4.02 18.19
C GLN A 74 -14.76 -4.46 19.28
N ASN A 75 -13.82 -5.34 18.94
CA ASN A 75 -12.76 -5.80 19.85
C ASN A 75 -11.69 -4.71 20.09
N LEU A 76 -11.49 -3.77 19.15
CA LEU A 76 -10.61 -2.62 19.38
C LEU A 76 -11.27 -1.56 20.26
N ILE A 77 -12.57 -1.32 20.08
CA ILE A 77 -13.35 -0.35 20.86
C ILE A 77 -13.60 -0.85 22.29
N ASN A 78 -13.92 -2.13 22.43
CA ASN A 78 -14.16 -2.78 23.71
C ASN A 78 -13.28 -4.04 23.83
N PRO A 79 -11.99 -3.89 24.18
CA PRO A 79 -11.09 -5.01 24.27
C PRO A 79 -11.56 -6.00 25.34
N PRO A 80 -11.73 -7.28 24.99
CA PRO A 80 -12.14 -8.29 25.95
C PRO A 80 -11.05 -8.50 27.01
N PRO A 81 -11.43 -8.93 28.23
CA PRO A 81 -10.46 -9.20 29.28
C PRO A 81 -9.53 -10.34 28.87
N MET A 82 -8.27 -10.24 29.28
CA MET A 82 -7.26 -11.24 29.03
C MET A 82 -7.65 -12.59 29.65
N ASN A 83 -7.76 -13.62 28.80
CA ASN A 83 -8.07 -14.96 29.28
C ASN A 83 -6.91 -15.54 30.12
N GLU A 84 -7.16 -16.67 30.79
CA GLU A 84 -6.19 -17.26 31.71
C GLU A 84 -4.87 -17.69 31.03
N ALA A 85 -4.94 -18.17 29.79
CA ALA A 85 -3.76 -18.55 29.02
C ALA A 85 -2.89 -17.33 28.68
N MET A 86 -3.49 -16.24 28.23
CA MET A 86 -2.79 -14.98 27.96
C MET A 86 -2.19 -14.37 29.22
N ARG A 87 -2.88 -14.45 30.37
CA ARG A 87 -2.33 -14.01 31.66
C ARG A 87 -1.09 -14.81 32.07
N ARG A 88 -1.12 -16.13 31.89
CA ARG A 88 0.05 -16.99 32.12
C ARG A 88 1.22 -16.61 31.22
N ALA A 89 0.98 -16.50 29.91
CA ALA A 89 2.01 -16.10 28.95
C ALA A 89 2.63 -14.72 29.26
N LYS A 90 1.80 -13.76 29.69
CA LYS A 90 2.29 -12.44 30.13
C LYS A 90 3.21 -12.53 31.35
N ALA A 91 2.85 -13.34 32.34
CA ALA A 91 3.67 -13.53 33.54
C ALA A 91 5.02 -14.21 33.23
N GLU A 92 5.01 -15.22 32.35
CA GLU A 92 6.22 -15.89 31.87
C GLU A 92 7.15 -14.91 31.12
N TYR A 93 6.58 -14.09 30.24
CA TYR A 93 7.33 -13.05 29.53
C TYR A 93 7.95 -12.01 30.48
N GLU A 94 7.19 -11.54 31.48
CA GLU A 94 7.67 -10.57 32.46
C GLU A 94 8.83 -11.14 33.29
N ALA A 95 8.75 -12.40 33.72
CA ALA A 95 9.85 -13.07 34.42
C ALA A 95 11.12 -13.14 33.55
N PHE A 96 10.98 -13.54 32.28
CA PHE A 96 12.09 -13.60 31.33
C PHE A 96 12.76 -12.24 31.10
N VAL A 97 11.98 -11.16 30.98
CA VAL A 97 12.51 -9.81 30.77
C VAL A 97 13.24 -9.27 32.01
N GLN A 98 12.84 -9.67 33.21
CA GLN A 98 13.52 -9.26 34.46
C GLN A 98 14.84 -10.00 34.68
N GLU A 99 14.87 -11.31 34.39
CA GLU A 99 16.09 -12.12 34.46
C GLU A 99 17.13 -11.64 33.44
N SER A 100 16.70 -11.23 32.25
CA SER A 100 17.59 -10.69 31.20
C SER A 100 18.16 -9.30 31.50
N LYS A 101 17.70 -8.63 32.56
CA LYS A 101 18.14 -7.28 32.97
C LYS A 101 19.01 -7.27 34.24
N SER A 102 19.16 -8.40 34.93
CA SER A 102 20.07 -8.57 36.08
C SER A 102 21.39 -9.19 35.64
#